data_AF-A0A2H6J927-F1
#
_entry.id   AF-A0A2H6J927-F1
#
_cell.length_a   1.000
_cell.length_b   1.000
_cell.length_c   1.000
_cell.angle_alpha   90.00
_cell.angle_beta   90.00
_cell.angle_gamma   90.00
#
_symmetry.space_group_name_H-M   'P 1'
#
loop_
_entity.id
_entity.type
_entity.pdbx_description
1 polymer ?
#
loop_
_entity_poly.entity_id
_entity_poly.type
_entity_poly.pdbx_seq_one_letter_code
_entity_poly.pdbx_strand_id
1 'polypeptide(L)'
;MTQKRQAGFPSGGRYRAALLALGLFALSAAPAGAVTITAQFLSSKFPSFTTPSSAKGGGNLTDIFDTAIDYWEKAIPSSGSVRILTGWGTLGPNVLASTFTFSHKSSYYHYPPNYVNIEFNNSNSANWSWFLDPTPTGNSEYSTFTSSSADLGGGIVNTGRVFTGANGAAAGNYDLLSVALHEIGHALGFTPSSGTNVVVAGPLPDVGTSIRTTTGGHIDIETAELYYSLPPSERKLLTGVDILGVAQLAGYRTVDLNPVPVPLPGGLVLMVSGIVALGVRAAAGRRRAA
;
A
#
# COMPACT_ATOMS: atom_id res chain seq x y z
N MET A 1 -59.50 40.89 -63.47
CA MET A 1 -60.09 40.17 -62.32
C MET A 1 -58.93 39.43 -61.66
N THR A 2 -58.06 40.00 -60.84
CA THR A 2 -58.21 40.93 -59.70
C THR A 2 -59.03 40.35 -58.56
N GLN A 3 -58.37 39.70 -57.60
CA GLN A 3 -58.56 40.03 -56.18
C GLN A 3 -57.41 39.49 -55.32
N LYS A 4 -56.59 40.44 -54.82
CA LYS A 4 -55.75 40.28 -53.63
C LYS A 4 -56.66 40.02 -52.44
N ARG A 5 -56.33 39.04 -51.59
CA ARG A 5 -56.83 38.96 -50.22
C ARG A 5 -55.68 39.08 -49.23
N GLN A 6 -55.69 40.19 -48.50
CA GLN A 6 -55.02 40.37 -47.23
C GLN A 6 -55.84 39.67 -46.13
N ALA A 7 -55.16 38.91 -45.28
CA ALA A 7 -55.56 38.54 -43.92
C ALA A 7 -54.26 38.01 -43.30
N GLY A 8 -53.72 38.45 -42.17
CA GLY A 8 -54.26 39.12 -40.99
C GLY A 8 -53.36 38.59 -39.87
N PHE A 9 -52.52 39.44 -39.27
CA PHE A 9 -51.61 39.01 -38.20
C PHE A 9 -52.40 38.74 -36.92
N PRO A 10 -52.32 37.54 -36.30
CA PRO A 10 -52.76 37.36 -34.93
C PRO A 10 -51.68 37.86 -33.97
N SER A 11 -52.08 38.89 -33.21
CA SER A 11 -51.45 39.41 -32.01
C SER A 11 -51.46 38.38 -30.87
N GLY A 12 -50.36 38.34 -30.12
CA GLY A 12 -50.39 38.09 -28.67
C GLY A 12 -50.57 36.64 -28.23
N GLY A 13 -49.46 35.96 -27.92
CA GLY A 13 -49.48 34.67 -27.25
C GLY A 13 -48.17 34.43 -26.52
N ARG A 14 -48.16 34.73 -25.22
CA ARG A 14 -47.06 34.51 -24.28
C ARG A 14 -46.75 33.01 -24.15
N TYR A 15 -45.79 32.48 -24.89
CA TYR A 15 -45.26 31.13 -24.65
C TYR A 15 -43.95 31.20 -23.87
N ARG A 16 -44.16 31.27 -22.56
CA ARG A 16 -43.38 30.70 -21.46
C ARG A 16 -41.99 30.18 -21.85
N ALA A 17 -40.98 30.94 -21.45
CA ALA A 17 -39.63 30.43 -21.28
C ALA A 17 -39.69 29.18 -20.39
N ALA A 18 -39.46 28.01 -21.00
CA ALA A 18 -39.13 26.80 -20.26
C ALA A 18 -37.73 27.00 -19.67
N LEU A 19 -37.68 27.57 -18.47
CA LEU A 19 -36.52 27.47 -17.59
C LEU A 19 -36.36 25.98 -17.27
N LEU A 20 -35.55 25.29 -18.07
CA LEU A 20 -35.04 23.97 -17.75
C LEU A 20 -34.11 24.17 -16.54
N ALA A 21 -34.67 24.01 -15.34
CA ALA A 21 -33.88 23.90 -14.13
C ALA A 21 -33.06 22.62 -14.24
N LEU A 22 -31.84 22.71 -14.75
CA LEU A 22 -30.79 21.74 -14.47
C LEU A 22 -30.55 21.82 -12.96
N GLY A 23 -31.33 21.04 -12.21
CA GLY A 23 -31.02 20.73 -10.83
C GLY A 23 -29.70 19.97 -10.82
N LEU A 24 -28.61 20.67 -10.55
CA LEU A 24 -27.36 20.08 -10.09
C LEU A 24 -27.69 19.40 -8.74
N PHE A 25 -28.16 18.15 -8.80
CA PHE A 25 -28.00 17.24 -7.69
C PHE A 25 -26.50 16.95 -7.61
N ALA A 26 -25.77 17.82 -6.91
CA ALA A 26 -24.50 17.43 -6.32
C ALA A 26 -24.85 16.37 -5.26
N LEU A 27 -24.97 15.11 -5.70
CA LEU A 27 -24.82 13.98 -4.80
C LEU A 27 -23.40 14.13 -4.23
N SER A 28 -23.32 14.68 -3.03
CA SER A 28 -22.12 14.56 -2.21
C SER A 28 -21.98 13.07 -1.94
N ALA A 29 -21.23 12.37 -2.80
CA ALA A 29 -20.75 11.05 -2.47
C ALA A 29 -20.06 11.20 -1.12
N ALA A 30 -20.59 10.55 -0.10
CA ALA A 30 -19.87 10.42 1.15
C ALA A 30 -18.47 9.90 0.77
N PRO A 31 -17.39 10.52 1.28
CA PRO A 31 -16.04 10.04 0.97
C PRO A 31 -16.04 8.54 1.23
N ALA A 32 -15.70 7.75 0.20
CA ALA A 32 -15.57 6.31 0.36
C ALA A 32 -14.60 6.09 1.52
N GLY A 33 -15.09 5.54 2.63
CA GLY A 33 -14.27 5.40 3.83
C GLY A 33 -13.11 4.47 3.50
N ALA A 34 -11.87 4.90 3.72
CA ALA A 34 -10.73 4.00 3.74
C ALA A 34 -10.77 3.13 5.00
N VAL A 35 -10.05 2.01 4.99
CA VAL A 35 -9.80 1.27 6.22
C VAL A 35 -9.06 2.21 7.16
N THR A 36 -9.43 2.22 8.44
CA THR A 36 -8.75 3.00 9.47
C THR A 36 -7.94 2.07 10.34
N ILE A 37 -6.62 2.20 10.30
CA ILE A 37 -5.70 1.41 11.10
C ILE A 37 -5.15 2.32 12.20
N THR A 38 -5.46 1.99 13.45
CA THR A 38 -4.95 2.74 14.62
C THR A 38 -3.89 1.91 15.33
N ALA A 39 -2.64 2.37 15.29
CA ALA A 39 -1.57 1.80 16.10
C ALA A 39 -1.52 2.42 17.50
N GLN A 40 -1.30 1.57 18.49
CA GLN A 40 -0.88 1.95 19.82
C GLN A 40 0.50 1.36 20.08
N PHE A 41 1.49 2.24 20.24
CA PHE A 41 2.85 1.81 20.51
C PHE A 41 3.02 1.47 21.98
N LEU A 42 3.53 0.28 22.25
CA LEU A 42 3.94 -0.15 23.58
C LEU A 42 5.20 0.61 23.98
N SER A 43 5.02 1.75 24.62
CA SER A 43 6.12 2.53 25.19
C SER A 43 6.78 1.82 26.38
N SER A 44 7.94 2.35 26.79
CA SER A 44 8.91 1.96 27.84
C SER A 44 8.41 1.45 29.20
N LYS A 45 7.10 1.30 29.44
CA LYS A 45 6.55 0.64 30.62
C LYS A 45 6.91 -0.84 30.72
N PHE A 46 7.43 -1.44 29.66
CA PHE A 46 7.91 -2.80 29.64
C PHE A 46 9.39 -2.82 29.20
N PRO A 47 10.34 -3.28 30.05
CA PRO A 47 11.78 -3.25 29.77
C PRO A 47 12.21 -4.00 28.50
N SER A 48 11.37 -4.91 28.02
CA SER A 48 11.59 -5.72 26.81
C SER A 48 11.27 -4.99 25.50
N PHE A 49 10.93 -3.69 25.53
CA PHE A 49 10.50 -2.93 24.34
C PHE A 49 11.55 -1.93 23.83
N THR A 50 12.82 -2.16 24.15
CA THR A 50 13.90 -1.34 23.61
C THR A 50 14.21 -1.73 22.17
N THR A 51 14.52 -0.72 21.35
CA THR A 51 15.09 -0.93 20.03
C THR A 51 16.33 -1.83 20.16
N PRO A 52 16.44 -2.91 19.38
CA PRO A 52 17.58 -3.80 19.46
C PRO A 52 18.87 -3.04 19.17
N SER A 53 19.92 -3.35 19.93
CA SER A 53 21.23 -2.70 19.80
C SER A 53 21.89 -2.91 18.42
N SER A 54 21.43 -3.93 17.68
CA SER A 54 21.89 -4.26 16.35
C SER A 54 21.27 -3.39 15.25
N ALA A 55 20.20 -2.62 15.54
CA ALA A 55 19.52 -1.77 14.58
C ALA A 55 20.43 -0.67 13.99
N LYS A 56 20.24 -0.38 12.69
CA LYS A 56 20.99 0.60 11.88
C LYS A 56 20.02 1.59 11.22
N GLY A 57 20.53 2.67 10.62
CA GLY A 57 19.74 3.58 9.76
C GLY A 57 19.27 4.87 10.44
N GLY A 58 19.09 4.88 11.76
CA GLY A 58 18.77 6.10 12.52
C GLY A 58 17.28 6.51 12.48
N GLY A 59 16.42 5.77 11.78
CA GLY A 59 14.98 5.86 11.89
C GLY A 59 14.44 5.27 13.20
N ASN A 60 13.12 5.28 13.35
CA ASN A 60 12.43 4.70 14.52
C ASN A 60 11.20 3.88 14.10
N LEU A 61 10.77 2.98 14.98
CA LEU A 61 9.65 2.08 14.73
C LEU A 61 8.34 2.83 14.46
N THR A 62 8.08 3.93 15.17
CA THR A 62 6.81 4.68 15.02
C THR A 62 6.65 5.22 13.61
N ASP A 63 7.62 5.98 13.11
CA ASP A 63 7.52 6.60 11.78
C ASP A 63 7.46 5.55 10.66
N ILE A 64 8.20 4.46 10.80
CA ILE A 64 8.22 3.35 9.83
C ILE A 64 6.87 2.62 9.82
N PHE A 65 6.32 2.33 11.00
CA PHE A 65 5.06 1.61 11.13
C PHE A 65 3.87 2.47 10.69
N ASP A 66 3.88 3.78 11.00
CA ASP A 66 2.88 4.73 10.49
C ASP A 66 2.95 4.83 8.96
N THR A 67 4.15 4.77 8.37
CA THR A 67 4.30 4.70 6.91
C THR A 67 3.69 3.41 6.35
N ALA A 68 3.88 2.27 7.02
CA ALA A 68 3.26 1.01 6.61
C ALA A 68 1.72 1.05 6.71
N ILE A 69 1.16 1.73 7.72
CA ILE A 69 -0.28 2.01 7.83
C ILE A 69 -0.76 2.81 6.62
N ASP A 70 -0.09 3.91 6.30
CA ASP A 70 -0.46 4.77 5.16
C ASP A 70 -0.52 3.99 3.83
N TYR A 71 0.36 3.01 3.65
CA TYR A 71 0.38 2.16 2.44
C TYR A 71 -0.88 1.29 2.36
N TRP A 72 -1.27 0.66 3.47
CA TRP A 72 -2.47 -0.19 3.53
C TRP A 72 -3.77 0.61 3.48
N GLU A 73 -3.86 1.77 4.15
CA GLU A 73 -5.04 2.63 4.09
C GLU A 73 -5.29 3.16 2.67
N LYS A 74 -4.23 3.49 1.92
CA LYS A 74 -4.33 3.84 0.49
C LYS A 74 -4.75 2.64 -0.36
N ALA A 75 -4.23 1.44 -0.06
CA ALA A 75 -4.54 0.21 -0.80
C ALA A 75 -6.00 -0.22 -0.64
N ILE A 76 -6.64 0.09 0.49
CA ILE A 76 -7.97 -0.39 0.84
C ILE A 76 -8.88 0.80 1.15
N PRO A 77 -9.44 1.47 0.12
CA PRO A 77 -10.42 2.54 0.27
C PRO A 77 -11.82 2.02 0.66
N SER A 78 -11.89 0.87 1.36
CA SER A 78 -13.11 0.25 1.89
C SER A 78 -13.23 0.53 3.38
N SER A 79 -14.44 0.87 3.84
CA SER A 79 -14.64 1.23 5.24
C SER A 79 -14.38 0.03 6.15
N GLY A 80 -13.58 0.22 7.19
CA GLY A 80 -13.29 -0.77 8.21
C GLY A 80 -12.41 -0.16 9.29
N SER A 81 -12.22 -0.84 10.41
CA SER A 81 -11.26 -0.41 11.40
C SER A 81 -10.50 -1.59 12.01
N VAL A 82 -9.19 -1.41 12.16
CA VAL A 82 -8.30 -2.35 12.85
C VAL A 82 -7.49 -1.59 13.88
N ARG A 83 -7.42 -2.13 15.09
CA ARG A 83 -6.63 -1.58 16.17
C ARG A 83 -5.44 -2.50 16.41
N ILE A 84 -4.25 -1.93 16.28
CA ILE A 84 -3.00 -2.67 16.39
C ILE A 84 -2.28 -2.20 17.64
N LEU A 85 -1.79 -3.16 18.42
CA LEU A 85 -0.84 -2.92 19.47
C LEU A 85 0.52 -3.35 18.95
N THR A 86 1.48 -2.43 18.89
CA THR A 86 2.75 -2.69 18.22
C THR A 86 3.95 -2.29 19.07
N GLY A 87 5.06 -3.02 18.91
CA GLY A 87 6.29 -2.75 19.64
C GLY A 87 7.39 -3.78 19.40
N TRP A 88 8.49 -3.63 20.14
CA TRP A 88 9.58 -4.60 20.17
C TRP A 88 9.28 -5.74 21.15
N GLY A 89 9.63 -6.98 20.80
CA GLY A 89 9.46 -8.15 21.66
C GLY A 89 10.57 -9.18 21.46
N THR A 90 10.84 -9.99 22.49
CA THR A 90 11.80 -11.09 22.38
C THR A 90 11.13 -12.29 21.71
N LEU A 91 11.40 -12.51 20.43
CA LEU A 91 10.84 -13.64 19.68
C LEU A 91 11.85 -14.79 19.53
N GLY A 92 11.35 -15.93 19.04
CA GLY A 92 12.17 -17.11 18.77
C GLY A 92 13.29 -16.86 17.75
N PRO A 93 14.27 -17.76 17.65
CA PRO A 93 15.30 -17.67 16.64
C PRO A 93 14.68 -17.69 15.24
N ASN A 94 15.22 -16.87 14.32
CA ASN A 94 14.78 -16.76 12.93
C ASN A 94 13.34 -16.24 12.73
N VAL A 95 12.73 -15.65 13.77
CA VAL A 95 11.45 -14.94 13.65
C VAL A 95 11.74 -13.44 13.62
N LEU A 96 11.43 -12.77 12.51
CA LEU A 96 11.63 -11.31 12.39
C LEU A 96 10.54 -10.55 13.14
N ALA A 97 9.29 -10.91 12.93
CA ALA A 97 8.15 -10.36 13.63
C ALA A 97 7.06 -11.42 13.80
N SER A 98 6.03 -11.08 14.57
CA SER A 98 4.90 -11.96 14.82
C SER A 98 3.62 -11.15 14.96
N THR A 99 2.59 -11.57 14.25
CA THR A 99 1.22 -11.06 14.37
C THR A 99 0.32 -12.08 15.06
N PHE A 100 -0.39 -11.67 16.10
CA PHE A 100 -1.34 -12.55 16.81
C PHE A 100 -2.49 -11.79 17.46
N THR A 101 -3.64 -12.46 17.58
CA THR A 101 -4.81 -11.96 18.30
C THR A 101 -4.93 -12.64 19.66
N PHE A 102 -5.02 -11.87 20.74
CA PHE A 102 -5.40 -12.45 22.02
C PHE A 102 -6.89 -12.73 22.07
N SER A 103 -7.26 -14.00 22.12
CA SER A 103 -8.60 -14.42 22.51
C SER A 103 -8.76 -14.30 24.04
N HIS A 104 -8.90 -13.08 24.55
CA HIS A 104 -9.28 -12.72 25.94
C HIS A 104 -8.28 -12.90 27.12
N LYS A 105 -8.27 -11.85 27.97
CA LYS A 105 -7.91 -11.78 29.41
C LYS A 105 -6.69 -12.59 29.89
N SER A 106 -5.50 -12.28 29.40
CA SER A 106 -4.34 -12.45 30.29
C SER A 106 -4.49 -11.44 31.43
N SER A 107 -4.68 -11.91 32.67
CA SER A 107 -4.74 -11.03 33.86
C SER A 107 -3.44 -10.26 34.10
N TYR A 108 -2.36 -10.63 33.42
CA TYR A 108 -1.06 -10.01 33.53
C TYR A 108 -0.93 -8.75 32.66
N TYR A 109 -1.64 -8.68 31.54
CA TYR A 109 -1.65 -7.52 30.65
C TYR A 109 -3.09 -7.07 30.38
N HIS A 110 -3.47 -5.89 30.88
CA HIS A 110 -4.77 -5.26 30.63
C HIS A 110 -4.84 -4.73 29.19
N TYR A 111 -4.71 -5.60 28.19
CA TYR A 111 -4.95 -5.24 26.81
C TYR A 111 -6.45 -5.03 26.58
N PRO A 112 -6.85 -3.97 25.86
CA PRO A 112 -8.25 -3.81 25.52
C PRO A 112 -8.69 -4.96 24.61
N PRO A 113 -9.95 -5.41 24.68
CA PRO A 113 -10.48 -6.35 23.70
C PRO A 113 -10.37 -5.78 22.28
N ASN A 114 -10.23 -6.67 21.28
CA ASN A 114 -10.21 -6.36 19.85
C ASN A 114 -8.94 -5.69 19.31
N TYR A 115 -7.78 -5.92 19.94
CA TYR A 115 -6.48 -5.56 19.36
C TYR A 115 -5.81 -6.75 18.69
N VAL A 116 -5.22 -6.50 17.53
CA VAL A 116 -4.18 -7.37 16.96
C VAL A 116 -2.83 -6.90 17.51
N ASN A 117 -1.96 -7.83 17.88
CA ASN A 117 -0.63 -7.51 18.39
C ASN A 117 0.40 -7.80 17.30
N ILE A 118 1.32 -6.87 17.12
CA ILE A 118 2.47 -7.01 16.24
C ILE A 118 3.72 -6.77 17.07
N GLU A 119 4.60 -7.77 17.13
CA GLU A 119 5.88 -7.69 17.82
C GLU A 119 7.02 -7.82 16.82
N PHE A 120 7.96 -6.90 16.85
CA PHE A 120 9.20 -6.97 16.09
C PHE A 120 10.32 -7.52 16.97
N ASN A 121 11.07 -8.50 16.47
CA ASN A 121 12.06 -9.19 17.28
C ASN A 121 13.21 -8.26 17.68
N ASN A 122 13.45 -8.10 18.98
CA ASN A 122 14.59 -7.36 19.51
C ASN A 122 15.61 -8.24 20.24
N SER A 123 15.55 -9.55 20.07
CA SER A 123 16.49 -10.47 20.69
C SER A 123 17.91 -10.20 20.21
N ASN A 124 18.81 -9.87 21.15
CA ASN A 124 20.24 -9.71 20.86
C ASN A 124 20.94 -11.05 20.54
N SER A 125 20.26 -12.19 20.65
CA SER A 125 20.78 -13.51 20.23
C SER A 125 20.61 -13.77 18.73
N ALA A 126 19.92 -12.89 18.01
CA ALA A 126 19.82 -12.95 16.57
C ALA A 126 21.17 -12.64 15.89
N ASN A 127 21.58 -13.48 14.93
CA ASN A 127 22.74 -13.20 14.06
C ASN A 127 22.39 -12.26 12.90
N TRP A 128 21.45 -11.34 13.12
CA TRP A 128 20.93 -10.43 12.12
C TRP A 128 20.58 -9.07 12.75
N SER A 129 20.36 -8.08 11.89
CA SER A 129 20.13 -6.68 12.29
C SER A 129 19.03 -6.03 11.46
N TRP A 130 18.37 -5.05 12.08
CA TRP A 130 17.35 -4.23 11.46
C TRP A 130 17.93 -3.02 10.74
N PHE A 131 17.35 -2.69 9.60
CA PHE A 131 17.45 -1.36 9.02
C PHE A 131 16.21 -0.55 9.40
N LEU A 132 16.43 0.51 10.17
CA LEU A 132 15.45 1.52 10.54
C LEU A 132 15.65 2.72 9.62
N ASP A 133 14.89 2.75 8.52
CA ASP A 133 14.94 3.82 7.54
C ASP A 133 14.45 5.15 8.14
N PRO A 134 15.28 6.21 8.17
CA PRO A 134 14.85 7.54 8.60
C PRO A 134 13.93 8.23 7.57
N THR A 135 13.84 7.68 6.36
CA THR A 135 13.05 8.20 5.23
C THR A 135 12.20 7.07 4.60
N PRO A 136 11.28 6.43 5.32
CA PRO A 136 10.58 5.22 4.86
C PRO A 136 9.70 5.41 3.60
N THR A 137 9.42 6.64 3.19
CA THR A 137 8.75 6.94 1.91
C THR A 137 9.73 7.12 0.74
N GLY A 138 11.02 7.27 1.04
CA GLY A 138 12.12 7.26 0.09
C GLY A 138 12.64 5.84 -0.14
N ASN A 139 13.48 5.66 -1.15
CA ASN A 139 14.13 4.38 -1.47
C ASN A 139 15.58 4.61 -1.94
N SER A 140 16.23 5.66 -1.45
CA SER A 140 17.54 6.13 -1.94
C SER A 140 18.71 5.21 -1.57
N GLU A 141 18.50 4.40 -0.56
CA GLU A 141 19.39 3.37 -0.03
C GLU A 141 19.39 2.11 -0.90
N TYR A 142 18.49 2.00 -1.88
CA TYR A 142 18.43 0.92 -2.86
C TYR A 142 18.71 1.44 -4.28
N SER A 143 19.55 0.73 -5.02
CA SER A 143 19.97 1.16 -6.37
C SER A 143 19.11 0.61 -7.49
N THR A 144 18.37 -0.48 -7.25
CA THR A 144 17.62 -1.21 -8.27
C THR A 144 16.19 -1.44 -7.81
N PHE A 145 15.22 -1.13 -8.68
CA PHE A 145 13.82 -1.47 -8.49
C PHE A 145 13.39 -2.46 -9.58
N THR A 146 12.76 -3.56 -9.17
CA THR A 146 12.19 -4.57 -10.06
C THR A 146 10.71 -4.76 -9.74
N SER A 147 9.88 -4.77 -10.78
CA SER A 147 8.47 -5.14 -10.69
C SER A 147 8.21 -6.41 -11.49
N SER A 148 7.40 -7.33 -10.96
CA SER A 148 6.97 -8.54 -11.65
C SER A 148 5.44 -8.60 -11.75
N SER A 149 4.95 -9.27 -12.79
CA SER A 149 3.52 -9.50 -13.02
C SER A 149 3.30 -10.89 -13.62
N ALA A 150 2.15 -11.49 -13.33
CA ALA A 150 1.73 -12.76 -13.89
C ALA A 150 0.21 -12.76 -14.14
N ASP A 151 -0.24 -13.59 -15.07
CA ASP A 151 -1.65 -13.93 -15.20
C ASP A 151 -1.94 -15.15 -14.30
N LEU A 152 -2.78 -14.94 -13.29
CA LEU A 152 -3.17 -15.96 -12.31
C LEU A 152 -4.63 -16.41 -12.51
N GLY A 153 -5.19 -16.19 -13.71
CA GLY A 153 -6.53 -16.63 -14.12
C GLY A 153 -7.58 -15.52 -14.19
N GLY A 154 -7.37 -14.40 -13.50
CA GLY A 154 -8.26 -13.23 -13.52
C GLY A 154 -7.75 -12.06 -14.36
N GLY A 155 -6.63 -12.22 -15.07
CA GLY A 155 -5.90 -11.16 -15.75
C GLY A 155 -4.48 -10.97 -15.19
N ILE A 156 -3.74 -10.02 -15.78
CA ILE A 156 -2.37 -9.70 -15.38
C ILE A 156 -2.41 -8.89 -14.08
N VAL A 157 -1.84 -9.45 -13.01
CA VAL A 157 -1.71 -8.79 -11.70
C VAL A 157 -0.24 -8.60 -11.35
N ASN A 158 0.07 -7.55 -10.58
CA ASN A 158 1.40 -7.33 -10.03
C ASN A 158 1.69 -8.34 -8.90
N THR A 159 2.79 -9.07 -9.05
CA THR A 159 3.22 -10.16 -8.15
C THR A 159 4.50 -9.84 -7.39
N GLY A 160 5.10 -8.68 -7.65
CA GLY A 160 6.36 -8.29 -7.01
C GLY A 160 6.68 -6.82 -7.20
N ARG A 161 7.19 -6.21 -6.14
CA ARG A 161 7.78 -4.86 -6.11
C ARG A 161 8.96 -4.91 -5.17
N VAL A 162 10.16 -5.08 -5.72
CA VAL A 162 11.36 -5.37 -4.94
C VAL A 162 12.43 -4.34 -5.23
N PHE A 163 12.94 -3.71 -4.18
CA PHE A 163 14.13 -2.90 -4.18
C PHE A 163 15.33 -3.74 -3.73
N THR A 164 16.41 -3.69 -4.51
CA THR A 164 17.65 -4.43 -4.27
C THR A 164 18.87 -3.52 -4.47
N GLY A 165 20.06 -4.08 -4.24
CA GLY A 165 21.31 -3.33 -4.32
C GLY A 165 21.39 -2.28 -3.23
N ALA A 166 21.05 -2.69 -2.00
CA ALA A 166 21.12 -1.85 -0.81
C ALA A 166 22.54 -1.34 -0.56
N ASN A 167 22.64 -0.12 -0.04
CA ASN A 167 23.87 0.52 0.35
C ASN A 167 23.76 1.10 1.78
N GLY A 168 24.90 1.56 2.32
CA GLY A 168 24.94 2.19 3.65
C GLY A 168 24.37 1.30 4.74
N ALA A 169 23.44 1.85 5.53
CA ALA A 169 22.83 1.15 6.66
C ALA A 169 21.79 0.08 6.25
N ALA A 170 21.32 0.06 5.00
CA ALA A 170 20.41 -0.98 4.53
C ALA A 170 21.14 -2.27 4.13
N ALA A 171 22.42 -2.17 3.73
CA ALA A 171 23.21 -3.30 3.30
C ALA A 171 23.43 -4.33 4.43
N GLY A 172 23.01 -5.57 4.20
CA GLY A 172 23.11 -6.69 5.14
C GLY A 172 22.04 -6.73 6.24
N ASN A 173 21.06 -5.82 6.20
CA ASN A 173 20.06 -5.67 7.25
C ASN A 173 18.64 -5.95 6.71
N TYR A 174 17.74 -6.39 7.58
CA TYR A 174 16.33 -6.58 7.24
C TYR A 174 15.60 -5.24 7.29
N ASP A 175 14.86 -4.91 6.22
CA ASP A 175 14.11 -3.67 6.12
C ASP A 175 12.86 -3.72 7.01
N LEU A 176 12.79 -2.85 8.03
CA LEU A 176 11.68 -2.85 8.97
C LEU A 176 10.36 -2.44 8.30
N LEU A 177 10.39 -1.58 7.28
CA LEU A 177 9.18 -1.18 6.55
C LEU A 177 8.52 -2.39 5.87
N SER A 178 9.29 -3.20 5.15
CA SER A 178 8.80 -4.42 4.52
C SER A 178 8.16 -5.36 5.54
N VAL A 179 8.86 -5.65 6.65
CA VAL A 179 8.29 -6.49 7.71
C VAL A 179 7.02 -5.88 8.30
N ALA A 180 6.97 -4.56 8.52
CA ALA A 180 5.76 -3.90 9.00
C ALA A 180 4.57 -4.02 8.02
N LEU A 181 4.81 -3.87 6.71
CA LEU A 181 3.79 -4.08 5.68
C LEU A 181 3.26 -5.52 5.73
N HIS A 182 4.15 -6.50 5.85
CA HIS A 182 3.82 -7.92 5.97
C HIS A 182 2.92 -8.20 7.18
N GLU A 183 3.33 -7.78 8.38
CA GLU A 183 2.58 -8.03 9.61
C GLU A 183 1.22 -7.31 9.62
N ILE A 184 1.13 -6.10 9.06
CA ILE A 184 -0.17 -5.41 8.92
C ILE A 184 -1.09 -6.21 7.98
N GLY A 185 -0.58 -6.83 6.92
CA GLY A 185 -1.40 -7.68 6.05
C GLY A 185 -2.00 -8.87 6.80
N HIS A 186 -1.25 -9.49 7.71
CA HIS A 186 -1.80 -10.49 8.64
C HIS A 186 -2.88 -9.90 9.55
N ALA A 187 -2.62 -8.72 10.14
CA ALA A 187 -3.57 -8.04 11.02
C ALA A 187 -4.88 -7.64 10.31
N LEU A 188 -4.83 -7.40 9.00
CA LEU A 188 -5.99 -7.10 8.17
C LEU A 188 -6.79 -8.34 7.75
N GLY A 189 -6.31 -9.56 8.03
CA GLY A 189 -7.09 -10.79 7.84
C GLY A 189 -6.41 -11.90 7.05
N PHE A 190 -5.21 -11.67 6.53
CA PHE A 190 -4.45 -12.71 5.83
C PHE A 190 -3.79 -13.65 6.83
N THR A 191 -4.50 -14.70 7.26
CA THR A 191 -4.11 -15.52 8.41
C THR A 191 -3.74 -16.96 8.01
N PRO A 192 -3.13 -17.77 8.89
CA PRO A 192 -2.90 -19.20 8.63
C PRO A 192 -4.15 -20.01 8.23
N SER A 193 -5.34 -19.54 8.58
CA SER A 193 -6.62 -20.17 8.22
C SER A 193 -7.12 -19.87 6.81
N SER A 194 -6.35 -19.13 5.99
CA SER A 194 -6.76 -18.71 4.64
C SER A 194 -6.91 -19.84 3.62
N GLY A 195 -6.61 -21.09 3.99
CA GLY A 195 -6.57 -22.22 3.08
C GLY A 195 -5.29 -22.25 2.24
N THR A 196 -5.29 -23.07 1.19
CA THR A 196 -4.15 -23.22 0.26
C THR A 196 -4.30 -22.38 -1.02
N ASN A 197 -5.43 -21.69 -1.17
CA ASN A 197 -5.72 -20.87 -2.34
C ASN A 197 -6.80 -19.82 -2.02
N VAL A 198 -6.56 -18.59 -2.42
CA VAL A 198 -7.51 -17.47 -2.34
C VAL A 198 -7.96 -17.14 -3.77
N VAL A 199 -9.25 -17.34 -4.05
CA VAL A 199 -9.83 -16.99 -5.36
C VAL A 199 -10.53 -15.65 -5.24
N VAL A 200 -10.07 -14.68 -6.02
CA VAL A 200 -10.65 -13.34 -6.06
C VAL A 200 -12.03 -13.39 -6.70
N ALA A 201 -13.02 -12.86 -6.00
CA ALA A 201 -14.41 -12.80 -6.40
C ALA A 201 -14.89 -11.34 -6.50
N GLY A 202 -15.99 -11.12 -7.22
CA GLY A 202 -16.63 -9.81 -7.28
C GLY A 202 -17.05 -9.32 -5.88
N PRO A 203 -16.95 -8.01 -5.59
CA PRO A 203 -16.77 -6.91 -6.54
C PRO A 203 -15.32 -6.46 -6.75
N LEU A 204 -14.32 -7.21 -6.28
CA LEU A 204 -12.92 -6.86 -6.47
C LEU A 204 -12.52 -6.89 -7.97
N PRO A 205 -11.50 -6.13 -8.39
CA PRO A 205 -10.91 -6.27 -9.71
C PRO A 205 -10.24 -7.64 -9.87
N ASP A 206 -9.91 -8.00 -11.11
CA ASP A 206 -9.20 -9.24 -11.46
C ASP A 206 -9.89 -10.52 -10.93
N VAL A 207 -11.23 -10.54 -11.01
CA VAL A 207 -12.07 -11.69 -10.63
C VAL A 207 -11.58 -12.95 -11.33
N GLY A 208 -11.41 -14.02 -10.56
CA GLY A 208 -10.87 -15.30 -11.03
C GLY A 208 -9.37 -15.47 -10.77
N THR A 209 -8.66 -14.42 -10.32
CA THR A 209 -7.26 -14.53 -9.87
C THR A 209 -7.16 -15.55 -8.75
N SER A 210 -6.33 -16.57 -8.94
CA SER A 210 -6.11 -17.66 -7.99
C SER A 210 -4.75 -17.48 -7.32
N ILE A 211 -4.76 -16.96 -6.09
CA ILE A 211 -3.56 -16.68 -5.30
C ILE A 211 -3.24 -17.90 -4.45
N ARG A 212 -2.19 -18.63 -4.83
CA ARG A 212 -1.71 -19.79 -4.06
C ARG A 212 -1.11 -19.32 -2.74
N THR A 213 -1.42 -20.04 -1.67
CA THR A 213 -0.91 -19.77 -0.32
C THR A 213 -0.21 -20.99 0.25
N THR A 214 0.72 -20.74 1.18
CA THR A 214 1.41 -21.79 1.94
C THR A 214 0.77 -21.98 3.32
N THR A 215 1.10 -23.10 3.94
CA THR A 215 0.75 -23.36 5.34
C THR A 215 1.39 -22.28 6.21
N GLY A 216 0.57 -21.56 6.99
CA GLY A 216 1.03 -20.42 7.80
C GLY A 216 0.48 -19.07 7.34
N GLY A 217 -0.28 -19.03 6.24
CA GLY A 217 -0.95 -17.81 5.82
C GLY A 217 -0.02 -16.86 5.09
N HIS A 218 0.80 -17.40 4.18
CA HIS A 218 1.66 -16.62 3.31
C HIS A 218 1.29 -16.87 1.85
N ILE A 219 1.56 -15.89 0.97
CA ILE A 219 1.44 -16.07 -0.47
C ILE A 219 2.61 -16.93 -0.96
N ASP A 220 2.35 -17.89 -1.86
CA ASP A 220 3.36 -18.78 -2.45
C ASP A 220 3.98 -18.16 -3.73
N ILE A 221 4.43 -16.90 -3.61
CA ILE A 221 5.07 -16.13 -4.67
C ILE A 221 6.22 -15.36 -4.02
N GLU A 222 7.46 -15.75 -4.32
CA GLU A 222 8.66 -15.23 -3.64
C GLU A 222 8.76 -13.69 -3.65
N THR A 223 8.29 -13.04 -4.71
CA THR A 223 8.38 -11.58 -4.86
C THR A 223 7.23 -10.81 -4.19
N ALA A 224 6.20 -11.48 -3.69
CA ALA A 224 5.09 -10.83 -2.98
C ALA A 224 5.51 -10.36 -1.58
N GLU A 225 4.84 -9.35 -1.04
CA GLU A 225 5.11 -8.85 0.32
C GLU A 225 4.77 -9.91 1.36
N LEU A 226 3.63 -10.60 1.20
CA LEU A 226 3.14 -11.64 2.11
C LEU A 226 3.81 -13.00 1.90
N TYR A 227 4.96 -13.06 1.23
CA TYR A 227 5.80 -14.26 1.20
C TYR A 227 6.49 -14.45 2.55
N TYR A 228 6.62 -15.70 3.02
CA TYR A 228 7.12 -16.02 4.37
C TYR A 228 8.59 -15.62 4.64
N SER A 229 9.32 -15.17 3.62
CA SER A 229 10.73 -14.82 3.73
C SER A 229 11.02 -13.46 3.09
N LEU A 230 11.83 -12.68 3.79
CA LEU A 230 12.39 -11.43 3.32
C LEU A 230 13.91 -11.57 3.36
N PRO A 231 14.63 -11.53 2.23
CA PRO A 231 16.08 -11.49 2.26
C PRO A 231 16.61 -10.19 2.90
N PRO A 232 17.73 -10.21 3.64
CA PRO A 232 18.39 -8.97 4.06
C PRO A 232 18.89 -8.20 2.84
N SER A 233 19.03 -6.87 2.96
CA SER A 233 19.40 -5.97 1.86
C SER A 233 18.32 -5.77 0.78
N GLU A 234 17.09 -6.18 1.05
CA GLU A 234 15.95 -5.95 0.17
C GLU A 234 14.88 -5.13 0.88
N ARG A 235 14.11 -4.39 0.09
CA ARG A 235 12.81 -3.86 0.49
C ARG A 235 11.74 -4.37 -0.46
N LYS A 236 10.68 -4.93 0.09
CA LYS A 236 9.47 -5.28 -0.64
C LYS A 236 8.39 -4.23 -0.35
N LEU A 237 7.51 -4.01 -1.32
CA LEU A 237 6.33 -3.18 -1.16
C LEU A 237 5.08 -3.97 -1.56
N LEU A 238 3.90 -3.50 -1.11
CA LEU A 238 2.60 -4.09 -1.43
C LEU A 238 2.42 -4.32 -2.94
N THR A 239 2.10 -5.56 -3.30
CA THR A 239 1.79 -5.96 -4.66
C THR A 239 0.29 -6.10 -4.87
N GLY A 240 -0.13 -6.27 -6.14
CA GLY A 240 -1.54 -6.52 -6.45
C GLY A 240 -2.06 -7.80 -5.79
N VAL A 241 -1.26 -8.86 -5.73
CA VAL A 241 -1.67 -10.12 -5.08
C VAL A 241 -1.77 -10.00 -3.56
N ASP A 242 -0.93 -9.20 -2.91
CA ASP A 242 -1.05 -8.93 -1.46
C ASP A 242 -2.38 -8.24 -1.15
N ILE A 243 -2.68 -7.18 -1.92
CA ILE A 243 -3.86 -6.34 -1.75
C ILE A 243 -5.15 -7.12 -2.05
N LEU A 244 -5.18 -7.86 -3.16
CA LEU A 244 -6.32 -8.71 -3.52
C LEU A 244 -6.54 -9.83 -2.51
N GLY A 245 -5.45 -10.47 -2.05
CA GLY A 245 -5.51 -11.55 -1.06
C GLY A 245 -6.11 -11.08 0.27
N VAL A 246 -5.59 -9.98 0.82
CA VAL A 246 -6.12 -9.35 2.04
C VAL A 246 -7.57 -8.93 1.84
N ALA A 247 -7.88 -8.22 0.75
CA ALA A 247 -9.23 -7.74 0.49
C ALA A 247 -10.26 -8.86 0.37
N GLN A 248 -9.90 -9.94 -0.32
CA GLN A 248 -10.79 -11.09 -0.50
C GLN A 248 -11.10 -11.79 0.82
N LEU A 249 -10.09 -11.98 1.68
CA LEU A 249 -10.26 -12.67 2.96
C LEU A 249 -10.97 -11.80 4.00
N ALA A 250 -10.67 -10.50 4.02
CA ALA A 250 -11.26 -9.54 4.95
C ALA A 250 -12.64 -9.05 4.52
N GLY A 251 -13.06 -9.32 3.28
CA GLY A 251 -14.35 -8.89 2.73
C GLY A 251 -14.40 -7.41 2.32
N TYR A 252 -13.23 -6.79 2.07
CA TYR A 252 -13.16 -5.47 1.46
C TYR A 252 -13.65 -5.54 0.00
N ARG A 253 -14.24 -4.45 -0.48
CA ARG A 253 -14.96 -4.42 -1.78
C ARG A 253 -14.31 -3.51 -2.81
N THR A 254 -13.44 -2.62 -2.37
CA THR A 254 -12.72 -1.65 -3.18
C THR A 254 -11.24 -1.68 -2.78
N VAL A 255 -10.37 -1.67 -3.78
CA VAL A 255 -8.92 -1.70 -3.62
C VAL A 255 -8.27 -0.77 -4.64
N ASP A 256 -7.12 -0.23 -4.28
CA ASP A 256 -6.15 0.35 -5.22
C ASP A 256 -4.96 -0.60 -5.32
N LEU A 257 -4.75 -1.22 -6.48
CA LEU A 257 -3.64 -2.17 -6.71
C LEU A 257 -2.28 -1.47 -6.90
N ASN A 258 -2.25 -0.13 -6.86
CA ASN A 258 -1.06 0.68 -6.98
C ASN A 258 -1.06 1.89 -6.00
N PRO A 259 -1.18 1.64 -4.69
CA PRO A 259 -1.45 2.68 -3.69
C PRO A 259 -0.28 3.65 -3.47
N VAL A 260 0.92 3.21 -3.81
CA VAL A 260 2.14 4.01 -3.69
C VAL A 260 2.82 4.10 -5.05
N PRO A 261 2.91 5.31 -5.62
CA PRO A 261 3.70 5.53 -6.81
C PRO A 261 5.15 5.14 -6.51
N VAL A 262 5.68 4.17 -7.24
CA VAL A 262 7.11 3.87 -7.16
C VAL A 262 7.84 5.06 -7.81
N PRO A 263 8.67 5.81 -7.08
CA PRO A 263 9.43 6.90 -7.68
C PRO A 263 10.26 6.33 -8.82
N LEU A 264 10.17 6.95 -10.00
CA LEU A 264 11.08 6.60 -11.10
C LEU A 264 12.52 6.73 -10.57
N PRO A 265 13.41 5.75 -10.84
CA PRO A 265 14.81 5.87 -10.46
C PRO A 265 15.34 7.24 -10.87
N GLY A 266 16.04 7.95 -9.98
CA GLY A 266 16.51 9.32 -10.26
C GLY A 266 17.31 9.44 -11.56
N GLY A 267 17.93 8.34 -12.02
CA GLY A 267 18.58 8.25 -13.32
C GLY A 267 17.66 8.47 -14.53
N LEU A 268 16.37 8.08 -14.46
CA LEU A 268 15.40 8.33 -15.53
C LEU A 268 15.01 9.81 -15.61
N VAL A 269 14.86 10.48 -14.46
CA VAL A 269 14.62 11.93 -14.41
C VAL A 269 15.82 12.70 -14.99
N LEU A 270 17.05 12.24 -14.70
CA LEU A 270 18.27 12.79 -15.28
C LEU A 270 18.40 12.52 -16.79
N MET A 271 17.98 11.35 -17.28
CA MET A 271 17.95 11.09 -18.72
C MET A 271 16.94 11.96 -19.48
N VAL A 272 15.71 12.09 -18.95
CA VAL A 272 14.68 12.93 -19.59
C VAL A 272 15.12 14.40 -19.60
N SER A 273 15.67 14.90 -18.49
CA SER A 273 16.19 16.28 -18.44
C SER A 273 17.41 16.49 -19.34
N GLY A 274 18.30 15.50 -19.48
CA GLY A 274 19.41 15.52 -20.45
C GLY A 274 18.94 15.62 -21.91
N ILE A 275 17.92 14.86 -22.29
CA ILE A 275 17.34 14.90 -23.65
C ILE A 275 16.71 16.27 -23.94
N VAL A 276 15.98 16.83 -22.97
CA VAL A 276 15.37 18.17 -23.10
C VAL A 276 16.45 19.24 -23.27
N ALA A 277 17.54 19.19 -22.49
CA ALA A 277 18.64 20.14 -22.60
C ALA A 277 19.34 20.09 -23.97
N LEU A 278 19.52 18.89 -24.54
CA LEU A 278 20.07 18.71 -25.89
C LEU A 278 19.13 19.25 -26.98
N GLY A 279 17.82 19.01 -26.85
CA GLY A 279 16.80 19.51 -27.77
C GLY A 279 16.73 21.05 -27.80
N VAL A 280 16.76 21.69 -26.64
CA VAL A 280 16.76 23.16 -26.53
C VAL A 280 18.02 23.77 -27.14
N ARG A 281 19.19 23.15 -26.92
CA ARG A 281 20.45 23.61 -27.51
C ARG A 281 20.45 23.49 -29.04
N ALA A 282 19.89 22.41 -29.58
CA ALA A 282 19.74 22.23 -31.02
C ALA A 282 18.78 23.25 -31.65
N ALA A 283 17.66 23.56 -30.99
CA ALA A 283 16.71 24.57 -31.46
C ALA A 283 17.28 26.00 -31.41
N ALA A 284 18.05 26.33 -30.36
CA ALA A 284 18.72 27.62 -30.23
C ALA A 284 19.82 27.83 -31.28
N GLY A 285 20.54 26.76 -31.65
CA GLY A 285 21.54 26.80 -32.72
C GLY A 285 20.95 27.13 -34.10
N ARG A 286 19.78 26.57 -34.43
CA ARG A 286 19.11 26.82 -35.72
C ARG A 286 18.61 28.25 -35.89
N ARG A 287 18.24 28.94 -34.80
CA ARG A 287 17.79 30.34 -34.85
C ARG A 287 18.93 31.35 -35.04
N ARG A 288 20.19 30.96 -34.89
CA ARG A 288 21.34 31.84 -35.16
C ARG A 288 21.89 31.70 -36.58
N ALA A 289 21.40 30.73 -37.34
CA ALA A 289 21.83 30.43 -38.71
C ALA A 289 20.82 30.87 -39.78
N ALA A 290 19.75 31.56 -39.37
CA ALA A 290 18.75 32.21 -40.23
C ALA A 290 18.73 33.70 -39.92
#